data_AF-A0A7S1TML5-F1
#
_entry.id   AF-A0A7S1TML5-F1
#
_cell.length_a   1.000
_cell.length_b   1.000
_cell.length_c   1.000
_cell.angle_alpha   90.00
_cell.angle_beta   90.00
_cell.angle_gamma   90.00
#
_symmetry.space_group_name_H-M   'P 1'
#
loop_
_entity.id
_entity.type
_entity.pdbx_description
1 polymer ?
#
loop_
_entity_poly.entity_id
_entity_poly.type
_entity_poly.pdbx_seq_one_letter_code
_entity_poly.pdbx_strand_id
1 'polypeptide(L)'
;RDRVVAPSRMQKDDIRKLDDLVEFYNKANKEVAILCNHQRSLPASFDGSMKKLQDRLREFKRELKTMEEKAKDARKRNADKYSIETQRDVKPVFTAEMTYREREAEKQRVAALPKEKSAKTILLSRHDAAVERVHKAVLKLETTIRMKEDLKEVALGTSKINYMDPRITIAWCKKHSVPVEKIFASSLLLKFAWAMETSEHFRF
;
A
#
# COMPACT_ATOMS: atom_id res chain seq x y z
N ARG A 1 20.60 -17.21 24.02
CA ARG A 1 20.91 -15.94 23.31
C ARG A 1 19.83 -15.75 22.26
N ASP A 2 18.72 -15.15 22.66
CA ASP A 2 17.57 -14.94 21.80
C ASP A 2 17.92 -13.94 20.70
N ARG A 3 17.81 -14.38 19.45
CA ARG A 3 17.82 -13.47 18.30
C ARG A 3 16.49 -12.74 18.34
N VAL A 4 16.52 -11.48 18.74
CA VAL A 4 15.43 -10.52 18.51
C VAL A 4 15.27 -10.43 16.99
N VAL A 5 14.29 -11.15 16.45
CA VAL A 5 13.89 -11.05 15.05
C VAL A 5 13.26 -9.67 14.88
N ALA A 6 13.99 -8.76 14.22
CA ALA A 6 13.46 -7.45 13.89
C ALA A 6 12.17 -7.61 13.07
N PRO A 7 11.11 -6.82 13.33
CA PRO A 7 9.85 -6.95 12.62
C PRO A 7 10.07 -6.72 11.12
N SER A 8 9.74 -7.73 10.32
CA SER A 8 9.87 -7.70 8.87
C SER A 8 9.09 -6.52 8.30
N ARG A 9 9.77 -5.63 7.57
CA ARG A 9 9.16 -4.49 6.89
C ARG A 9 8.16 -5.00 5.84
N MET A 10 6.86 -4.82 6.08
CA MET A 10 5.79 -5.24 5.16
C MET A 10 5.98 -4.65 3.76
N GLN A 11 5.72 -5.42 2.70
CA GLN A 11 5.87 -4.97 1.33
C GLN A 11 4.68 -4.09 0.91
N LYS A 12 4.82 -3.34 -0.19
CA LYS A 12 3.78 -2.38 -0.64
C LYS A 12 2.45 -3.07 -1.00
N ASP A 13 2.52 -4.25 -1.58
CA ASP A 13 1.34 -5.02 -1.97
C ASP A 13 0.64 -5.61 -0.74
N ASP A 14 1.39 -5.95 0.31
CA ASP A 14 0.85 -6.38 1.59
C ASP A 14 0.07 -5.25 2.28
N ILE A 15 0.54 -4.01 2.15
CA ILE A 15 -0.13 -2.84 2.72
C ILE A 15 -1.48 -2.57 2.04
N ARG A 16 -1.56 -2.71 0.70
CA ARG A 16 -2.84 -2.55 -0.02
C ARG A 16 -3.84 -3.63 0.40
N LYS A 17 -3.39 -4.89 0.43
CA LYS A 17 -4.21 -6.01 0.92
C LYS A 17 -4.67 -5.79 2.37
N LEU A 18 -3.83 -5.20 3.21
CA LEU A 18 -4.18 -4.88 4.60
C LEU A 18 -5.31 -3.85 4.68
N ASP A 19 -5.20 -2.75 3.93
CA ASP A 19 -6.21 -1.69 3.92
C ASP A 19 -7.58 -2.23 3.45
N ASP A 20 -7.57 -3.08 2.40
CA ASP A 20 -8.78 -3.74 1.88
C ASP A 20 -9.43 -4.69 2.92
N LEU A 21 -8.61 -5.45 3.66
CA LEU A 21 -9.09 -6.33 4.73
C LEU A 21 -9.69 -5.54 5.90
N VAL A 22 -9.10 -4.41 6.26
CA VAL A 22 -9.63 -3.52 7.30
C VAL A 22 -10.95 -2.89 6.85
N GLU A 23 -11.06 -2.51 5.58
CA GLU A 23 -12.32 -2.02 5.00
C GLU A 23 -13.42 -3.09 5.07
N PHE A 24 -13.10 -4.33 4.68
CA PHE A 24 -14.01 -5.47 4.80
C PHE A 24 -14.50 -5.68 6.24
N TYR A 25 -13.59 -5.66 7.22
CA TYR A 25 -13.96 -5.79 8.63
C TYR A 25 -14.89 -4.66 9.09
N ASN A 26 -14.60 -3.41 8.71
CA ASN A 26 -15.43 -2.27 9.08
C ASN A 26 -16.82 -2.33 8.44
N LYS A 27 -16.91 -2.81 7.20
CA LYS A 27 -18.19 -3.07 6.53
C LYS A 27 -18.99 -4.15 7.26
N ALA A 28 -18.38 -5.28 7.60
CA ALA A 28 -19.03 -6.33 8.38
C ALA A 28 -19.54 -5.81 9.73
N ASN A 29 -18.72 -5.04 10.46
CA ASN A 29 -19.12 -4.42 11.72
C ASN A 29 -20.27 -3.41 11.54
N LYS A 30 -20.31 -2.68 10.42
CA LYS A 30 -21.42 -1.77 10.10
C LYS A 30 -22.73 -2.53 9.97
N GLU A 31 -22.74 -3.69 9.30
CA GLU A 31 -23.94 -4.51 9.19
C GLU A 31 -24.43 -5.01 10.55
N VAL A 32 -23.52 -5.44 11.42
CA VAL A 32 -23.87 -5.81 12.81
C VAL A 32 -24.46 -4.61 13.56
N ALA A 33 -23.86 -3.43 13.43
CA ALA A 33 -24.37 -2.22 14.06
C ALA A 33 -25.77 -1.82 13.54
N ILE A 34 -26.03 -1.98 12.25
CA ILE A 34 -27.36 -1.74 11.66
C ILE A 34 -28.38 -2.74 12.21
N LEU A 35 -28.02 -4.03 12.26
CA LEU A 35 -28.88 -5.08 12.81
C LEU A 35 -29.20 -4.85 14.30
N CYS A 36 -28.23 -4.37 15.08
CA CYS A 36 -28.42 -3.97 16.48
C CYS A 36 -29.06 -2.59 16.64
N ASN A 37 -29.50 -1.94 15.56
CA ASN A 37 -30.10 -0.60 15.55
C ASN A 37 -29.23 0.48 16.23
N HIS A 38 -27.91 0.39 16.10
CA HIS A 38 -26.96 1.38 16.60
C HIS A 38 -26.75 2.52 15.61
N GLN A 39 -27.81 3.29 15.39
CA GLN A 39 -27.77 4.51 14.59
C GLN A 39 -27.20 5.66 15.42
N ARG A 40 -26.57 6.62 14.74
CA ARG A 40 -26.17 7.91 15.32
C ARG A 40 -26.62 9.03 14.39
N SER A 41 -26.99 10.16 14.97
CA SER A 41 -27.25 11.37 14.19
C SER A 41 -25.98 11.84 13.49
N LEU A 42 -26.14 12.39 12.28
CA LEU A 42 -25.04 12.98 11.54
C LEU A 42 -24.41 14.12 12.37
N PRO A 43 -23.10 14.09 12.65
CA PRO A 43 -22.46 15.17 13.40
C PRO A 43 -22.56 16.50 12.64
N ALA A 44 -22.88 17.60 13.32
CA ALA A 44 -23.00 18.92 12.68
C ALA A 44 -21.69 19.39 11.98
N SER A 45 -20.53 18.90 12.43
CA SER A 45 -19.22 19.19 11.81
C SER A 45 -18.88 18.28 10.62
N PHE A 46 -19.74 17.30 10.30
CA PHE A 46 -19.48 16.31 9.26
C PHE A 46 -19.23 16.98 7.92
N ASP A 47 -20.13 17.83 7.44
CA ASP A 47 -20.04 18.46 6.13
C ASP A 47 -18.79 19.33 6.00
N GLY A 48 -18.47 20.12 7.03
CA GLY A 48 -17.26 20.93 7.05
C GLY A 48 -15.99 20.07 6.98
N SER A 49 -15.98 18.95 7.70
CA SER A 49 -14.85 18.02 7.69
C SER A 49 -14.76 17.21 6.38
N MET A 50 -15.89 16.90 5.74
CA MET A 50 -15.95 16.22 4.46
C MET A 50 -15.49 17.13 3.32
N LYS A 51 -15.95 18.39 3.32
CA LYS A 51 -15.53 19.43 2.38
C LYS A 51 -14.01 19.61 2.40
N LYS A 52 -13.39 19.71 3.58
CA LYS A 52 -11.92 19.79 3.71
C LYS A 52 -11.19 18.60 3.09
N LEU A 53 -11.70 17.38 3.27
CA LEU A 53 -11.12 16.19 2.66
C LEU A 53 -11.28 16.20 1.14
N GLN A 54 -12.46 16.59 0.64
CA GLN A 54 -12.73 16.71 -0.79
C GLN A 54 -11.88 17.81 -1.46
N ASP A 55 -11.69 18.95 -0.80
CA ASP A 55 -10.83 20.04 -1.25
C ASP A 55 -9.38 19.56 -1.40
N ARG A 56 -8.87 18.88 -0.38
CA ARG A 56 -7.53 18.29 -0.41
C ARG A 56 -7.39 17.22 -1.50
N LEU A 57 -8.43 16.41 -1.72
CA LEU A 57 -8.45 15.43 -2.80
C LEU A 57 -8.37 16.13 -4.17
N ARG A 58 -9.13 17.20 -4.37
CA ARG A 58 -9.08 17.99 -5.61
C ARG A 58 -7.69 18.57 -5.85
N GLU A 59 -7.05 19.09 -4.82
CA GLU A 59 -5.69 19.62 -4.90
C GLU A 59 -4.69 18.53 -5.29
N PHE A 60 -4.68 17.38 -4.60
CA PHE A 60 -3.80 16.27 -4.94
C PHE A 60 -4.07 15.69 -6.33
N LYS A 61 -5.32 15.66 -6.80
CA LYS A 61 -5.64 15.26 -8.18
C LYS A 61 -5.09 16.24 -9.21
N ARG A 62 -5.15 17.54 -8.93
CA ARG A 62 -4.52 18.57 -9.79
C ARG A 62 -3.01 18.41 -9.81
N GLU A 63 -2.38 18.27 -8.65
CA GLU A 63 -0.95 18.02 -8.53
C GLU A 63 -0.54 16.77 -9.33
N LEU A 64 -1.25 15.66 -9.13
CA LEU A 64 -1.01 14.41 -9.84
C LEU A 64 -1.04 14.60 -11.36
N LYS A 65 -2.09 15.26 -11.88
CA LYS A 65 -2.22 15.53 -13.32
C LYS A 65 -1.03 16.33 -13.84
N THR A 66 -0.62 17.39 -13.15
CA THR A 66 0.53 18.20 -13.58
C THR A 66 1.85 17.40 -13.54
N MET A 67 2.00 16.49 -12.57
CA MET A 67 3.18 15.65 -12.44
C MET A 67 3.22 14.56 -13.52
N GLU A 68 2.07 13.98 -13.85
CA GLU A 68 1.93 13.04 -14.97
C GLU A 68 2.22 13.69 -16.32
N GLU A 69 1.71 14.92 -16.55
CA GLU A 69 2.00 15.69 -17.75
C GLU A 69 3.51 15.97 -17.87
N LYS A 70 4.15 16.44 -16.79
CA LYS A 70 5.62 16.63 -16.75
C LYS A 70 6.38 15.34 -17.01
N ALA A 71 5.93 14.21 -16.45
CA ALA A 71 6.56 12.91 -16.69
C ALA A 71 6.39 12.47 -18.16
N LYS A 72 5.21 12.68 -18.76
CA LYS A 72 4.94 12.40 -20.18
C LYS A 72 5.78 13.29 -21.10
N ASP A 73 5.88 14.58 -20.81
CA ASP A 73 6.70 15.51 -21.58
C ASP A 73 8.18 15.18 -21.46
N ALA A 74 8.65 14.82 -20.26
CA ALA A 74 9.99 14.32 -20.06
C ALA A 74 10.24 13.04 -20.88
N ARG A 75 9.27 12.11 -20.96
CA ARG A 75 9.37 10.91 -21.82
C ARG A 75 9.42 11.26 -23.30
N LYS A 76 8.57 12.18 -23.78
CA LYS A 76 8.51 12.62 -25.19
C LYS A 76 9.77 13.37 -25.63
N ARG A 77 10.19 14.40 -24.89
CA ARG A 77 11.45 15.12 -25.17
C ARG A 77 12.67 14.20 -25.15
N ASN A 78 12.61 13.13 -24.36
CA ASN A 78 13.63 12.10 -24.31
C ASN A 78 13.56 11.11 -25.49
N ALA A 79 12.42 10.96 -26.17
CA ALA A 79 12.28 10.18 -27.39
C ALA A 79 12.81 10.96 -28.61
N ASP A 80 12.64 12.28 -28.63
CA ASP A 80 13.00 13.13 -29.78
C ASP A 80 14.49 13.52 -29.85
N LYS A 81 15.25 13.43 -28.75
CA LYS A 81 16.71 13.63 -28.75
C LYS A 81 17.43 12.29 -28.96
N TYR A 82 17.67 11.97 -30.24
CA TYR A 82 18.80 11.25 -30.83
C TYR A 82 19.42 10.11 -30.00
N SER A 83 19.54 8.93 -30.60
CA SER A 83 20.42 7.80 -30.21
C SER A 83 21.65 8.25 -29.40
N ILE A 84 21.54 8.24 -28.07
CA ILE A 84 22.72 8.38 -27.22
C ILE A 84 23.27 6.96 -27.16
N GLU A 85 24.30 6.68 -27.96
CA GLU A 85 25.18 5.54 -27.68
C GLU A 85 25.67 5.72 -26.24
N THR A 86 25.08 4.96 -25.33
CA THR A 86 25.57 4.82 -23.98
C THR A 86 26.96 4.18 -24.07
N GLN A 87 28.00 4.94 -23.76
CA GLN A 87 29.28 4.36 -23.35
C GLN A 87 28.96 3.37 -22.20
N ARG A 88 29.16 2.06 -22.27
CA ARG A 88 29.54 1.15 -23.36
C ARG A 88 28.71 -0.13 -23.14
N ASP A 89 27.85 -0.53 -24.07
CA ASP A 89 27.45 -1.93 -24.17
C ASP A 89 28.71 -2.70 -24.61
N VAL A 90 29.58 -3.06 -23.66
CA VAL A 90 30.75 -3.89 -23.94
C VAL A 90 30.19 -5.22 -24.45
N LYS A 91 30.31 -5.47 -25.75
CA LYS A 91 29.85 -6.74 -26.32
C LYS A 91 30.83 -7.84 -25.93
N PRO A 92 30.35 -9.06 -25.63
CA PRO A 92 31.24 -10.21 -25.47
C PRO A 92 32.09 -10.36 -26.74
N VAL A 93 33.41 -10.40 -26.58
CA VAL A 93 34.33 -10.59 -27.71
C VAL A 93 34.62 -12.08 -27.84
N PHE A 94 34.42 -12.63 -29.03
CA PHE A 94 34.68 -14.04 -29.31
C PHE A 94 35.79 -14.18 -30.35
N THR A 95 36.82 -14.97 -30.05
CA THR A 95 37.85 -15.34 -31.03
C THR A 95 37.50 -16.68 -31.69
N ALA A 96 38.06 -16.93 -32.88
CA ALA A 96 37.79 -18.16 -33.64
C ALA A 96 38.24 -19.44 -32.91
N GLU A 97 39.24 -19.33 -32.02
CA GLU A 97 39.82 -20.44 -31.25
C GLU A 97 39.13 -20.69 -29.90
N MET A 98 38.22 -19.80 -29.47
CA MET A 98 37.53 -19.96 -28.18
C MET A 98 36.56 -21.14 -28.15
N THR A 99 36.70 -21.95 -27.10
CA THR A 99 35.79 -23.06 -26.78
C THR A 99 34.42 -22.55 -26.32
N TYR A 100 33.41 -23.43 -26.35
CA TYR A 100 32.06 -23.11 -25.90
C TYR A 100 32.02 -22.59 -24.45
N ARG A 101 32.78 -23.22 -23.55
CA ARG A 101 32.83 -22.83 -22.13
C ARG A 101 33.39 -21.42 -21.94
N GLU A 102 34.40 -21.05 -22.72
CA GLU A 102 35.01 -19.71 -22.64
C GLU A 102 34.08 -18.63 -23.18
N ARG A 103 33.28 -18.92 -24.22
CA ARG A 103 32.26 -17.98 -24.71
C ARG A 103 31.16 -17.73 -23.69
N GLU A 104 30.71 -18.77 -22.99
CA GLU A 104 29.72 -18.62 -21.91
C GLU A 104 30.30 -17.85 -20.71
N ALA A 105 31.57 -18.09 -20.35
CA ALA A 105 32.26 -17.33 -19.31
C ALA A 105 32.40 -15.84 -19.68
N GLU A 106 32.74 -15.51 -20.93
CA GLU A 106 32.86 -14.12 -21.39
C GLU A 106 31.50 -13.40 -21.41
N LYS A 107 30.43 -14.10 -21.82
CA LYS A 107 29.05 -13.58 -21.71
C LYS A 107 28.68 -13.29 -20.26
N GLN A 108 28.99 -14.21 -19.33
CA GLN A 108 28.70 -14.03 -17.91
C GLN A 108 29.51 -12.88 -17.31
N ARG A 109 30.80 -12.76 -17.65
CA ARG A 109 31.67 -11.66 -17.21
C ARG A 109 31.13 -10.31 -17.64
N VAL A 110 30.78 -10.17 -18.92
CA VAL A 110 30.20 -8.95 -19.49
C VAL A 110 28.84 -8.64 -18.87
N ALA A 111 27.99 -9.66 -18.65
CA ALA A 111 26.68 -9.49 -18.02
C ALA A 111 26.77 -9.09 -16.53
N ALA A 112 27.83 -9.52 -15.83
CA ALA A 112 28.09 -9.21 -14.43
C ALA A 112 28.70 -7.82 -14.21
N LEU A 113 29.11 -7.11 -15.26
CA LEU A 113 29.61 -5.74 -15.13
C LEU A 113 28.51 -4.82 -14.57
N PRO A 114 28.86 -3.89 -13.65
CA PRO A 114 27.91 -2.95 -13.10
C PRO A 114 27.37 -2.05 -14.22
N LYS A 115 26.07 -2.16 -14.48
CA LYS A 115 25.39 -1.28 -15.44
C LYS A 115 25.16 0.07 -14.79
N GLU A 116 25.95 1.07 -15.16
CA GLU A 116 25.69 2.45 -14.76
C GLU A 116 24.42 2.95 -15.44
N LYS A 117 23.46 3.43 -14.64
CA LYS A 117 22.26 4.05 -15.18
C LYS A 117 22.67 5.41 -15.74
N SER A 118 22.40 5.63 -17.01
CA SER A 118 22.49 6.96 -17.61
C SER A 118 21.72 7.98 -16.77
N ALA A 119 22.25 9.20 -16.65
CA ALA A 119 21.58 10.32 -15.98
C ALA A 119 20.12 10.48 -16.46
N LYS A 120 19.84 10.15 -17.73
CA LYS A 120 18.50 10.13 -18.35
C LYS A 120 17.55 9.13 -17.67
N THR A 121 17.98 7.88 -17.49
CA THR A 121 17.19 6.83 -16.83
C THR A 121 16.94 7.17 -15.36
N ILE A 122 17.94 7.76 -14.69
CA ILE A 122 17.79 8.20 -13.30
C ILE A 122 16.72 9.30 -13.20
N LEU A 123 16.76 10.32 -14.04
CA LEU A 123 15.76 11.40 -14.04
C LEU A 123 14.35 10.89 -14.33
N LEU A 124 14.17 10.02 -15.32
CA LEU A 124 12.86 9.44 -15.63
C LEU A 124 12.31 8.63 -14.44
N SER A 125 13.15 7.81 -13.81
CA SER A 125 12.75 7.05 -12.62
C SER A 125 12.36 7.94 -11.43
N ARG A 126 12.95 9.14 -11.31
CA ARG A 126 12.59 10.12 -10.28
C ARG A 126 11.21 10.73 -10.53
N HIS A 127 10.89 11.08 -11.77
CA HIS A 127 9.55 11.56 -12.13
C HIS A 127 8.49 10.50 -11.88
N ASP A 128 8.74 9.27 -12.32
CA ASP A 128 7.82 8.15 -12.09
C ASP A 128 7.63 7.87 -10.59
N ALA A 129 8.71 7.86 -9.81
CA ALA A 129 8.63 7.71 -8.35
C ALA A 129 7.91 8.88 -7.66
N ALA A 130 7.91 10.09 -8.25
CA ALA A 130 7.16 11.22 -7.73
C ALA A 130 5.66 11.09 -8.04
N VAL A 131 5.31 10.70 -9.26
CA VAL A 131 3.92 10.43 -9.66
C VAL A 131 3.33 9.33 -8.78
N GLU A 132 4.03 8.21 -8.61
CA GLU A 132 3.57 7.09 -7.78
C GLU A 132 3.30 7.50 -6.32
N ARG A 133 4.11 8.41 -5.76
CA ARG A 133 3.90 8.91 -4.39
C ARG A 133 2.60 9.70 -4.27
N VAL A 134 2.35 10.62 -5.21
CA VAL A 134 1.13 11.45 -5.20
C VAL A 134 -0.09 10.59 -5.51
N HIS A 135 0.01 9.67 -6.47
CA HIS A 135 -1.06 8.73 -6.80
C HIS A 135 -1.47 7.88 -5.59
N LYS A 136 -0.49 7.36 -4.83
CA LYS A 136 -0.77 6.64 -3.58
C LYS A 136 -1.48 7.51 -2.53
N ALA A 137 -1.11 8.80 -2.43
CA ALA A 137 -1.77 9.73 -1.52
C ALA A 137 -3.23 10.00 -1.93
N VAL A 138 -3.50 10.13 -3.24
CA VAL A 138 -4.86 10.27 -3.79
C VAL A 138 -5.72 9.05 -3.43
N LEU A 139 -5.25 7.84 -3.77
CA LEU A 139 -5.99 6.61 -3.48
C LEU A 139 -6.35 6.48 -1.99
N LYS A 140 -5.37 6.73 -1.10
CA LYS A 140 -5.60 6.66 0.35
C LYS A 140 -6.66 7.66 0.82
N LEU A 141 -6.65 8.87 0.27
CA LEU A 141 -7.61 9.90 0.63
C LEU A 141 -9.00 9.59 0.09
N GLU A 142 -9.11 9.01 -1.11
CA GLU A 142 -10.37 8.52 -1.68
C GLU A 142 -11.01 7.42 -0.82
N THR A 143 -10.24 6.42 -0.40
CA THR A 143 -10.72 5.37 0.51
C THR A 143 -11.18 5.97 1.83
N THR A 144 -10.43 6.93 2.38
CA THR A 144 -10.80 7.61 3.64
C THR A 144 -12.12 8.38 3.51
N ILE A 145 -12.35 9.07 2.40
CA ILE A 145 -13.60 9.78 2.12
C ILE A 145 -14.77 8.80 2.02
N ARG A 146 -14.60 7.72 1.25
CA ARG A 146 -15.61 6.68 1.07
C ARG A 146 -16.03 6.06 2.41
N MET A 147 -15.05 5.59 3.18
CA MET A 147 -15.31 5.00 4.50
C MET A 147 -16.01 5.98 5.45
N LYS A 148 -15.62 7.26 5.43
CA LYS A 148 -16.22 8.26 6.30
C LYS A 148 -17.68 8.53 5.94
N GLU A 149 -17.99 8.55 4.64
CA GLU A 149 -19.36 8.68 4.14
C GLU A 149 -20.20 7.45 4.51
N ASP A 150 -19.67 6.25 4.28
CA ASP A 150 -20.37 5.00 4.59
C ASP A 150 -20.69 4.84 6.08
N LEU A 151 -19.86 5.41 6.96
CA LEU A 151 -19.97 5.29 8.42
C LEU A 151 -20.61 6.51 9.09
N LYS A 152 -21.18 7.45 8.31
CA LYS A 152 -21.62 8.75 8.85
C LYS A 152 -22.74 8.66 9.90
N GLU A 153 -23.65 7.69 9.75
CA GLU A 153 -24.88 7.52 10.55
C GLU A 153 -24.89 6.27 11.45
N VAL A 154 -23.79 5.52 11.53
CA VAL A 154 -23.73 4.26 12.30
C VAL A 154 -22.68 4.33 13.40
N ALA A 155 -23.04 3.90 14.61
CA ALA A 155 -22.14 3.83 15.76
C ALA A 155 -21.46 2.45 15.88
N LEU A 156 -20.28 2.32 15.25
CA LEU A 156 -19.51 1.07 15.24
C LEU A 156 -18.93 0.62 16.59
N GLY A 157 -18.86 1.51 17.57
CA GLY A 157 -18.21 1.22 18.86
C GLY A 157 -19.01 0.21 19.67
N THR A 158 -20.33 0.40 19.76
CA THR A 158 -21.18 -0.43 20.61
C THR A 158 -21.27 -1.87 20.10
N SER A 159 -21.49 -2.07 18.79
CA SER A 159 -21.50 -3.41 18.17
C SER A 159 -20.18 -4.15 18.44
N LYS A 160 -19.07 -3.46 18.26
CA LYS A 160 -17.72 -4.01 18.42
C LYS A 160 -17.32 -4.34 19.85
N ILE A 161 -17.83 -3.61 20.83
CA ILE A 161 -17.43 -3.79 22.22
C ILE A 161 -18.36 -4.77 22.95
N ASN A 162 -19.64 -4.79 22.58
CA ASN A 162 -20.67 -5.47 23.38
C ASN A 162 -21.38 -6.62 22.66
N TYR A 163 -21.37 -6.64 21.32
CA TYR A 163 -22.21 -7.57 20.54
C TYR A 163 -21.43 -8.48 19.59
N MET A 164 -20.14 -8.26 19.43
CA MET A 164 -19.23 -9.17 18.72
C MET A 164 -18.31 -9.86 19.72
N ASP A 165 -18.24 -11.19 19.67
CA ASP A 165 -17.27 -11.94 20.46
C ASP A 165 -15.84 -11.60 19.96
N PRO A 166 -14.97 -11.03 20.80
CA PRO A 166 -13.63 -10.62 20.38
C PRO A 166 -12.77 -11.77 19.84
N ARG A 167 -13.08 -13.02 20.20
CA ARG A 167 -12.41 -14.22 19.69
C ARG A 167 -12.63 -14.41 18.18
N ILE A 168 -13.81 -14.04 17.67
CA ILE A 168 -14.11 -14.06 16.22
C ILE A 168 -13.14 -13.11 15.50
N THR A 169 -13.02 -11.88 16.01
CA THR A 169 -12.13 -10.87 15.43
C THR A 169 -10.66 -11.29 15.51
N ILE A 170 -10.22 -11.86 16.63
CA ILE A 170 -8.83 -12.29 16.83
C ILE A 170 -8.48 -13.48 15.93
N ALA A 171 -9.37 -14.46 15.82
CA ALA A 171 -9.19 -15.59 14.91
C ALA A 171 -9.10 -15.12 13.44
N TRP A 172 -9.97 -14.18 13.04
CA TRP A 172 -9.91 -13.58 11.71
C TRP A 172 -8.59 -12.81 11.47
N CYS A 173 -8.14 -12.03 12.46
CA CYS A 173 -6.86 -11.31 12.38
C CYS A 173 -5.68 -12.26 12.19
N LYS A 174 -5.64 -13.38 12.93
CA LYS A 174 -4.60 -14.41 12.80
C LYS A 174 -4.66 -15.06 11.41
N LYS A 175 -5.85 -15.51 10.99
CA LYS A 175 -6.07 -16.16 9.69
C LYS A 175 -5.64 -15.32 8.49
N HIS A 176 -5.84 -14.01 8.56
CA HIS A 176 -5.54 -13.09 7.46
C HIS A 176 -4.25 -12.28 7.67
N SER A 177 -3.45 -12.59 8.70
CA SER A 177 -2.23 -11.86 9.06
C SER A 177 -2.45 -10.34 9.22
N VAL A 178 -3.60 -9.94 9.76
CA VAL A 178 -3.94 -8.55 10.05
C VAL A 178 -3.49 -8.24 11.49
N PRO A 179 -2.66 -7.21 11.72
CA PRO A 179 -2.30 -6.80 13.07
C PRO A 179 -3.54 -6.37 13.86
N VAL A 180 -3.74 -6.94 15.06
CA VAL A 180 -4.94 -6.70 15.88
C VAL A 180 -5.09 -5.23 16.28
N GLU A 181 -3.99 -4.49 16.34
CA GLU A 181 -3.91 -3.05 16.64
C GLU A 181 -4.53 -2.19 15.54
N LYS A 182 -4.69 -2.74 14.33
CA LYS A 182 -5.43 -2.08 13.23
C LYS A 182 -6.94 -2.17 13.43
N ILE A 183 -7.39 -3.17 14.17
CA ILE A 183 -8.80 -3.39 14.45
C ILE A 183 -9.15 -2.81 15.82
N PHE A 184 -8.55 -3.28 16.90
CA PHE A 184 -8.84 -2.82 18.25
C PHE A 184 -7.88 -1.70 18.69
N ALA A 185 -8.43 -0.65 19.30
CA ALA A 185 -7.62 0.34 20.01
C ALA A 185 -6.95 -0.30 21.24
N SER A 186 -5.84 0.28 21.71
CA SER A 186 -5.06 -0.28 22.84
C SER A 186 -5.89 -0.54 24.09
N SER A 187 -6.87 0.32 24.40
CA SER A 187 -7.79 0.13 25.53
C SER A 187 -8.69 -1.12 25.37
N LEU A 188 -9.10 -1.44 24.14
CA LEU A 188 -9.90 -2.63 23.86
C LEU A 188 -9.06 -3.90 23.88
N LEU A 189 -7.80 -3.82 23.47
CA LEU A 189 -6.87 -4.96 23.58
C LEU A 189 -6.66 -5.36 25.05
N LEU A 190 -6.54 -4.39 25.96
CA LEU A 190 -6.48 -4.67 27.40
C LEU A 190 -7.77 -5.32 27.92
N LYS A 191 -8.94 -4.83 27.50
CA LYS A 191 -10.24 -5.41 27.87
C LYS A 191 -10.41 -6.85 27.36
N PHE A 192 -9.90 -7.14 26.16
CA PHE A 192 -10.03 -8.43 25.49
C PHE A 192 -8.76 -9.30 25.59
N ALA A 193 -7.90 -9.04 26.58
CA ALA A 193 -6.67 -9.80 26.76
C ALA A 193 -6.92 -11.32 26.86
N TRP A 194 -8.01 -11.71 27.51
CA TRP A 194 -8.44 -13.11 27.63
C TRP A 194 -8.74 -13.80 26.29
N ALA A 195 -9.03 -13.05 25.23
CA ALA A 195 -9.35 -13.57 23.91
C ALA A 195 -8.12 -13.68 22.98
N MET A 196 -6.96 -13.14 23.37
CA MET A 196 -5.75 -13.04 22.53
C MET A 196 -5.14 -14.40 22.17
N GLU A 197 -5.33 -15.40 23.02
CA GLU A 197 -4.79 -16.76 22.81
C GLU A 197 -5.65 -17.61 21.86
N THR A 198 -6.78 -17.08 21.38
CA THR A 198 -7.72 -17.80 20.49
C THR A 198 -7.04 -18.31 19.22
N SER A 199 -7.31 -19.56 18.84
CA SER A 199 -6.84 -20.16 17.58
C SER A 199 -7.45 -19.49 16.34
N GLU A 200 -6.74 -19.49 15.22
CA GLU A 200 -7.24 -19.00 13.93
C GLU A 200 -8.42 -19.82 13.37
N HIS A 201 -8.65 -21.04 13.88
CA HIS A 201 -9.75 -21.91 13.49
C HIS A 201 -10.98 -21.81 14.40
N PHE A 202 -11.01 -20.82 15.30
CA PHE A 202 -12.13 -20.62 16.21
C PHE A 202 -13.46 -20.41 15.45
N ARG A 203 -14.52 -21.05 15.96
CA ARG A 203 -15.90 -20.93 15.49
C ARG A 203 -16.79 -20.64 16.69
N PHE A 204 -17.58 -19.57 16.58
CA PHE A 204 -18.57 -19.15 17.57
C PHE A 204 -19.85 -19.98 17.47
#